data_AF-A0A2E0Z4J4-F1
#
_entry.id   AF-A0A2E0Z4J4-F1
#
_cell.length_a   1.000
_cell.length_b   1.000
_cell.length_c   1.000
_cell.angle_alpha   90.00
_cell.angle_beta   90.00
_cell.angle_gamma   90.00
#
_symmetry.space_group_name_H-M   'P 1'
#
loop_
_entity.id
_entity.type
_entity.pdbx_description
1 polymer ?
#
loop_
_entity_poly.entity_id
_entity_poly.type
_entity_poly.pdbx_seq_one_letter_code
_entity_poly.pdbx_strand_id
1 'polypeptide(L)'
;MAVDTPYASLDHALRRAYSDPRVNYGKTLSDAAGAGQMTLLDQIAQDGLVRQVLDTNLNPGQRLILYLVYDTTRQKYNAMVALDAYTELFSERADRYFVLESIARWSYRQWPERDPLLPRKYLRSIDYWCERFHVKRWRLYEQRREIAAQLDDMFAAAQASASTVLGEKALIPGDGKCS
;
A
#
# COMPACT_ATOMS: atom_id res chain seq x y z
N MET A 1 27.60 -8.61 14.81
CA MET A 1 27.44 -8.46 13.35
C MET A 1 26.07 -7.86 13.13
N ALA A 2 25.96 -6.71 12.49
CA ALA A 2 24.65 -6.17 12.13
C ALA A 2 24.01 -7.16 11.16
N VAL A 3 22.81 -7.66 11.50
CA VAL A 3 22.04 -8.53 10.61
C VAL A 3 21.58 -7.65 9.47
N ASP A 4 22.07 -7.89 8.25
CA ASP A 4 21.66 -7.14 7.07
C ASP A 4 20.15 -7.34 6.87
N THR A 5 19.39 -6.28 7.11
CA THR A 5 17.95 -6.31 6.94
C THR A 5 17.60 -5.89 5.52
N PRO A 6 16.94 -6.74 4.71
CA PRO A 6 16.65 -6.45 3.29
C PRO A 6 15.69 -5.28 3.08
N TYR A 7 15.05 -4.81 4.15
CA TYR A 7 14.15 -3.68 4.16
C TYR A 7 14.60 -2.65 5.19
N ALA A 8 14.63 -1.38 4.79
CA ALA A 8 14.79 -0.25 5.70
C ALA A 8 13.67 -0.13 6.76
N SER A 9 12.45 -0.61 6.47
CA SER A 9 11.31 -0.59 7.38
C SER A 9 10.20 -1.57 6.96
N LEU A 10 9.18 -1.77 7.81
CA LEU A 10 7.99 -2.55 7.44
C LEU A 10 7.20 -1.90 6.29
N ASP A 11 7.08 -0.56 6.28
CA ASP A 11 6.49 0.18 5.14
C ASP A 11 7.26 -0.10 3.85
N HIS A 12 8.61 -0.15 3.93
CA HIS A 12 9.43 -0.46 2.77
C HIS A 12 9.18 -1.89 2.24
N ALA A 13 8.93 -2.86 3.12
CA ALA A 13 8.57 -4.22 2.73
C ALA A 13 7.21 -4.29 2.04
N LEU A 14 6.18 -3.65 2.62
CA LEU A 14 4.85 -3.58 2.01
C LEU A 14 4.90 -2.92 0.63
N ARG A 15 5.65 -1.81 0.54
CA ARG A 15 5.81 -1.06 -0.70
C ARG A 15 6.44 -1.93 -1.78
N ARG A 16 7.56 -2.61 -1.48
CA ARG A 16 8.22 -3.48 -2.45
C ARG A 16 7.34 -4.64 -2.90
N ALA A 17 6.60 -5.27 -1.97
CA ALA A 17 5.70 -6.38 -2.27
C ALA A 17 4.52 -6.00 -3.20
N TYR A 18 3.99 -4.77 -3.09
CA TYR A 18 2.81 -4.30 -3.85
C TYR A 18 3.12 -3.28 -4.95
N SER A 19 4.39 -2.94 -5.18
CA SER A 19 4.83 -2.17 -6.36
C SER A 19 5.01 -3.10 -7.56
N ASP A 20 4.57 -2.72 -8.76
CA ASP A 20 4.84 -3.55 -9.95
C ASP A 20 6.37 -3.66 -10.20
N PRO A 21 6.91 -4.90 -10.27
CA PRO A 21 8.35 -5.15 -10.36
C PRO A 21 9.02 -4.75 -11.68
N ARG A 22 8.32 -4.18 -12.67
CA ARG A 22 8.93 -3.98 -14.01
C ARG A 22 9.41 -2.58 -14.36
N VAL A 23 8.82 -1.52 -13.79
CA VAL A 23 9.17 -0.13 -14.18
C VAL A 23 9.85 0.66 -13.06
N ASN A 24 9.48 0.41 -11.80
CA ASN A 24 9.99 1.17 -10.65
C ASN A 24 10.79 0.32 -9.65
N TYR A 25 11.01 -0.96 -9.97
CA TYR A 25 11.73 -1.90 -9.11
C TYR A 25 13.18 -1.46 -8.89
N GLY A 26 13.91 -1.07 -9.94
CA GLY A 26 15.28 -0.55 -9.81
C GLY A 26 15.40 0.68 -8.90
N LYS A 27 14.40 1.58 -8.93
CA LYS A 27 14.37 2.77 -8.06
C LYS A 27 14.04 2.42 -6.60
N THR A 28 13.14 1.47 -6.39
CA THR A 28 12.75 1.02 -5.04
C THR A 28 13.85 0.15 -4.40
N LEU A 29 14.63 -0.57 -5.22
CA LEU A 29 15.80 -1.33 -4.79
C LEU A 29 17.03 -0.45 -4.53
N SER A 30 17.21 0.65 -5.27
CA SER A 30 18.34 1.56 -5.09
C SER A 30 18.29 2.38 -3.80
N ASP A 31 17.11 2.56 -3.22
CA ASP A 31 16.89 3.40 -2.03
C ASP A 31 17.52 2.82 -0.74
N ALA A 32 18.08 1.60 -0.77
CA ALA A 32 18.77 0.98 0.36
C ALA A 32 20.06 0.22 -0.03
N ALA A 33 20.88 0.77 -0.92
CA ALA A 33 22.20 0.20 -1.24
C ALA A 33 23.21 0.41 -0.09
N GLY A 34 23.04 -0.34 1.01
CA GLY A 34 24.04 -0.54 2.07
C GLY A 34 24.88 -1.80 1.82
N ALA A 35 26.15 -1.76 2.20
CA ALA A 35 27.14 -2.82 1.95
C ALA A 35 26.77 -4.17 2.61
N GLY A 36 26.60 -5.22 1.80
CA GLY A 36 26.17 -6.57 2.22
C GLY A 36 25.10 -7.21 1.32
N GLN A 37 25.00 -6.80 0.05
CA GLN A 37 23.79 -6.92 -0.76
C GLN A 37 23.37 -8.36 -1.10
N MET A 38 22.16 -8.74 -0.68
CA MET A 38 21.36 -9.83 -1.27
C MET A 38 21.26 -9.65 -2.79
N THR A 39 21.26 -10.75 -3.54
CA THR A 39 21.13 -10.67 -5.00
C THR A 39 19.74 -10.15 -5.41
N LEU A 40 19.62 -9.66 -6.65
CA LEU A 40 18.32 -9.26 -7.21
C LEU A 40 17.29 -10.39 -7.13
N LEU A 41 17.72 -11.64 -7.30
CA LEU A 41 16.86 -12.82 -7.23
C LEU A 41 16.37 -13.06 -5.80
N ASP A 42 17.25 -12.94 -4.81
CA ASP A 42 16.87 -13.11 -3.40
C ASP A 42 15.89 -12.02 -2.95
N GLN A 43 16.10 -10.79 -3.44
CA GLN A 43 15.21 -9.66 -3.22
C GLN A 43 13.81 -9.92 -3.81
N ILE A 44 13.73 -10.48 -5.02
CA ILE A 44 12.45 -10.88 -5.66
C ILE A 44 11.78 -12.00 -4.86
N ALA A 45 12.54 -13.02 -4.47
CA ALA A 45 12.01 -14.15 -3.70
C ALA A 45 11.43 -13.66 -2.36
N GLN A 46 12.12 -12.76 -1.67
CA GLN A 46 11.67 -12.22 -0.41
C GLN A 46 10.44 -11.31 -0.53
N ASP A 47 10.38 -10.48 -1.59
CA ASP A 47 9.18 -9.68 -1.89
C ASP A 47 7.98 -10.60 -2.21
N GLY A 48 8.23 -11.73 -2.88
CA GLY A 48 7.23 -12.78 -3.13
C GLY A 48 6.72 -13.42 -1.84
N LEU A 49 7.60 -13.72 -0.88
CA LEU A 49 7.21 -14.27 0.43
C LEU A 49 6.39 -13.27 1.25
N VAL A 50 6.82 -12.01 1.31
CA VAL A 50 6.06 -10.94 1.98
C VAL A 50 4.68 -10.80 1.36
N ARG A 51 4.60 -10.78 0.03
CA ARG A 51 3.32 -10.73 -0.69
C ARG A 51 2.46 -11.95 -0.41
N GLN A 52 3.02 -13.15 -0.40
CA GLN A 52 2.26 -14.38 -0.13
C GLN A 52 1.64 -14.38 1.28
N VAL A 53 2.38 -13.93 2.29
CA VAL A 53 1.86 -13.83 3.66
C VAL A 53 0.76 -12.78 3.76
N LEU A 54 0.96 -11.63 3.12
CA LEU A 54 -0.07 -10.57 3.05
C LEU A 54 -1.32 -11.05 2.30
N ASP A 55 -1.15 -11.74 1.18
CA ASP A 55 -2.24 -12.34 0.41
C ASP A 55 -2.89 -13.54 1.13
N THR A 56 -2.34 -14.02 2.24
CA THR A 56 -2.99 -15.02 3.09
C THR A 56 -3.83 -14.35 4.18
N ASN A 57 -3.32 -13.27 4.76
CA ASN A 57 -3.90 -12.61 5.93
C ASN A 57 -4.86 -11.46 5.59
N LEU A 58 -4.72 -10.85 4.41
CA LEU A 58 -5.55 -9.74 3.98
C LEU A 58 -6.71 -10.24 3.12
N ASN A 59 -7.89 -9.64 3.26
CA ASN A 59 -8.99 -9.90 2.35
C ASN A 59 -8.74 -9.25 0.96
N PRO A 60 -9.47 -9.67 -0.09
CA PRO A 60 -9.25 -9.13 -1.43
C PRO A 60 -9.36 -7.61 -1.56
N GLY A 61 -10.28 -6.96 -0.83
CA GLY A 61 -10.42 -5.51 -0.84
C GLY A 61 -9.22 -4.78 -0.22
N GLN A 62 -8.68 -5.31 0.88
CA GLN A 62 -7.46 -4.80 1.51
C GLN A 62 -6.25 -4.90 0.58
N ARG A 63 -6.10 -6.01 -0.14
CA ARG A 63 -5.04 -6.17 -1.16
C ARG A 63 -5.18 -5.13 -2.28
N LEU A 64 -6.41 -4.88 -2.75
CA LEU A 64 -6.66 -3.86 -3.76
C LEU A 64 -6.27 -2.46 -3.28
N ILE A 65 -6.51 -2.12 -2.01
CA ILE A 65 -6.10 -0.84 -1.45
C ILE A 65 -4.57 -0.73 -1.40
N LEU A 66 -3.87 -1.80 -0.99
CA LEU A 66 -2.40 -1.83 -1.03
C LEU A 66 -1.87 -1.60 -2.46
N TYR A 67 -2.47 -2.23 -3.47
CA TYR A 67 -2.16 -1.94 -4.88
C TYR A 67 -2.43 -0.50 -5.24
N LEU A 68 -3.59 0.05 -4.90
CA LEU A 68 -3.95 1.43 -5.24
C LEU A 68 -2.99 2.47 -4.64
N VAL A 69 -2.48 2.19 -3.44
CA VAL A 69 -1.59 3.10 -2.72
C VAL A 69 -0.14 2.96 -3.19
N TYR A 70 0.36 1.74 -3.40
CA TYR A 70 1.78 1.49 -3.68
C TYR A 70 2.11 1.21 -5.15
N ASP A 71 1.19 0.65 -5.95
CA ASP A 71 1.40 0.52 -7.38
C ASP A 71 1.44 1.93 -8.00
N THR A 72 2.39 2.14 -8.90
CA THR A 72 2.65 3.40 -9.59
C THR A 72 2.42 3.27 -11.10
N THR A 73 1.95 2.11 -11.57
CA THR A 73 1.69 1.85 -12.98
C THR A 73 0.29 2.24 -13.44
N ARG A 74 0.05 2.15 -14.75
CA ARG A 74 -1.26 2.38 -15.39
C ARG A 74 -2.34 1.35 -14.98
N GLN A 75 -1.98 0.27 -14.30
CA GLN A 75 -2.95 -0.74 -13.85
C GLN A 75 -3.83 -0.27 -12.68
N LYS A 76 -3.53 0.90 -12.08
CA LYS A 76 -4.37 1.60 -11.09
C LYS A 76 -5.85 1.65 -11.49
N TYR A 77 -6.17 1.84 -12.77
CA TYR A 77 -7.56 1.93 -13.23
C TYR A 77 -8.35 0.63 -12.97
N ASN A 78 -7.75 -0.54 -13.24
CA ASN A 78 -8.42 -1.82 -13.01
C ASN A 78 -8.63 -2.08 -11.52
N ALA A 79 -7.66 -1.71 -10.68
CA ALA A 79 -7.82 -1.77 -9.23
C ALA A 79 -8.90 -0.81 -8.71
N MET A 80 -9.04 0.38 -9.31
CA MET A 80 -10.10 1.34 -8.96
C MET A 80 -11.49 0.80 -9.33
N VAL A 81 -11.62 0.15 -10.48
CA VAL A 81 -12.88 -0.49 -10.91
C VAL A 81 -13.19 -1.69 -10.03
N ALA A 82 -12.19 -2.50 -9.68
CA ALA A 82 -12.38 -3.67 -8.81
C ALA A 82 -12.73 -3.27 -7.36
N LEU A 83 -12.22 -2.13 -6.87
CA LEU A 83 -12.54 -1.62 -5.53
C LEU A 83 -14.04 -1.31 -5.38
N ASP A 84 -14.77 -1.06 -6.47
CA ASP A 84 -16.21 -0.79 -6.45
C ASP A 84 -16.98 -1.92 -5.75
N ALA A 85 -16.57 -3.17 -6.00
CA ALA A 85 -17.13 -4.36 -5.35
C ALA A 85 -16.82 -4.48 -3.85
N TYR A 86 -15.94 -3.62 -3.33
CA TYR A 86 -15.48 -3.59 -1.94
C TYR A 86 -15.74 -2.25 -1.26
N THR A 87 -16.47 -1.33 -1.91
CA THR A 87 -16.84 -0.03 -1.31
C THR A 87 -17.70 -0.19 -0.05
N GLU A 88 -18.40 -1.31 0.05
CA GLU A 88 -19.11 -1.77 1.25
C GLU A 88 -18.19 -1.91 2.49
N LEU A 89 -16.87 -2.11 2.31
CA LEU A 89 -15.91 -2.14 3.43
C LEU A 89 -15.85 -0.82 4.19
N PHE A 90 -16.16 0.29 3.53
CA PHE A 90 -15.97 1.63 4.07
C PHE A 90 -17.27 2.31 4.51
N SER A 91 -18.39 1.99 3.87
CA SER A 91 -19.74 2.39 4.29
C SER A 91 -20.78 1.89 3.29
N GLU A 92 -21.90 1.34 3.79
CA GLU A 92 -23.05 0.88 2.97
C GLU A 92 -23.67 1.97 2.06
N ARG A 93 -23.25 3.24 2.20
CA ARG A 93 -23.80 4.39 1.46
C ARG A 93 -22.72 5.26 0.80
N ALA A 94 -21.48 4.80 0.73
CA ALA A 94 -20.38 5.57 0.16
C ALA A 94 -20.33 5.44 -1.37
N ASP A 95 -20.44 6.55 -2.10
CA ASP A 95 -20.09 6.56 -3.52
C ASP A 95 -18.59 6.27 -3.66
N ARG A 96 -18.27 5.31 -4.54
CA ARG A 96 -16.91 4.85 -4.82
C ARG A 96 -15.90 5.97 -5.08
N TYR A 97 -16.33 7.05 -5.73
CA TYR A 97 -15.45 8.17 -6.06
C TYR A 97 -15.09 8.98 -4.81
N PHE A 98 -15.99 9.07 -3.82
CA PHE A 98 -15.68 9.70 -2.54
C PHE A 98 -14.73 8.84 -1.69
N VAL A 99 -14.89 7.52 -1.72
CA VAL A 99 -13.97 6.57 -1.08
C VAL A 99 -12.58 6.68 -1.68
N LEU A 100 -12.47 6.62 -3.01
CA LEU A 100 -11.19 6.76 -3.74
C LEU A 100 -10.52 8.12 -3.46
N GLU A 101 -11.28 9.20 -3.42
CA GLU A 101 -10.73 10.50 -3.04
C GLU A 101 -10.23 10.52 -1.59
N SER A 102 -10.96 9.89 -0.68
CA SER A 102 -10.58 9.80 0.73
C SER A 102 -9.30 8.96 0.92
N ILE A 103 -9.16 7.85 0.19
CA ILE A 103 -7.92 7.07 0.11
C ILE A 103 -6.78 7.95 -0.42
N ALA A 104 -6.96 8.63 -1.56
CA ALA A 104 -5.92 9.49 -2.12
C ALA A 104 -5.48 10.57 -1.13
N ARG A 105 -6.42 11.24 -0.44
CA ARG A 105 -6.12 12.24 0.59
C ARG A 105 -5.42 11.65 1.81
N TRP A 106 -5.75 10.44 2.21
CA TRP A 106 -5.03 9.73 3.26
C TRP A 106 -3.59 9.42 2.81
N SER A 107 -3.39 8.84 1.62
CA SER A 107 -2.06 8.54 1.07
C SER A 107 -1.19 9.80 0.95
N TYR A 108 -1.78 10.94 0.59
CA TYR A 108 -1.06 12.23 0.55
C TYR A 108 -0.53 12.69 1.90
N ARG A 109 -1.24 12.38 2.99
CA ARG A 109 -0.80 12.74 4.34
C ARG A 109 0.35 11.85 4.79
N GLN A 110 0.29 10.57 4.45
CA GLN A 110 1.33 9.60 4.81
C GLN A 110 2.59 9.76 3.94
N TRP A 111 2.42 10.04 2.64
CA TRP A 111 3.53 10.13 1.68
C TRP A 111 3.36 11.30 0.70
N PRO A 112 3.59 12.54 1.16
CA PRO A 112 3.34 13.76 0.37
C PRO A 112 4.22 13.88 -0.89
N GLU A 113 5.38 13.23 -0.92
CA GLU A 113 6.35 13.30 -2.02
C GLU A 113 6.11 12.26 -3.13
N ARG A 114 5.15 11.34 -2.97
CA ARG A 114 4.93 10.21 -3.90
C ARG A 114 3.92 10.52 -4.99
N ASP A 115 3.98 9.74 -6.08
CA ASP A 115 2.97 9.74 -7.14
C ASP A 115 1.67 9.08 -6.62
N PRO A 116 0.68 9.89 -6.24
CA PRO A 116 -0.50 9.45 -5.51
C PRO A 116 -1.46 8.72 -6.44
N LEU A 117 -2.46 8.04 -5.86
CA LEU A 117 -3.54 7.43 -6.63
C LEU A 117 -4.22 8.45 -7.57
N LEU A 118 -4.42 9.68 -7.08
CA LEU A 118 -5.07 10.75 -7.80
C LEU A 118 -4.31 12.05 -7.60
N PRO A 119 -3.84 12.73 -8.67
CA PRO A 119 -3.23 14.06 -8.56
C PRO A 119 -4.12 15.07 -7.82
N ARG A 120 -3.53 15.96 -7.01
CA ARG A 120 -4.25 16.88 -6.11
C ARG A 120 -5.29 17.73 -6.86
N LYS A 121 -4.97 18.09 -8.11
CA LYS A 121 -5.84 18.86 -9.01
C LYS A 121 -7.18 18.19 -9.32
N TYR A 122 -7.27 16.87 -9.16
CA TYR A 122 -8.51 16.12 -9.40
C TYR A 122 -9.30 15.84 -8.12
N LEU A 123 -8.77 16.19 -6.94
CA LEU A 123 -9.49 16.07 -5.67
C LEU A 123 -10.58 17.16 -5.60
N ARG A 124 -11.81 16.77 -5.28
CA ARG A 124 -12.94 17.68 -5.15
C ARG A 124 -13.05 18.22 -3.71
N SER A 125 -13.67 19.39 -3.56
CA SER A 125 -13.93 19.95 -2.23
C SER A 125 -14.98 19.10 -1.50
N ILE A 126 -15.03 19.22 -0.17
CA ILE A 126 -16.14 18.63 0.60
C ILE A 126 -17.49 19.20 0.12
N ASP A 127 -17.54 20.48 -0.25
CA ASP A 127 -18.79 21.12 -0.71
C ASP A 127 -19.32 20.50 -2.00
N TYR A 128 -18.44 20.16 -2.96
CA TYR A 128 -18.83 19.41 -4.15
C TYR A 128 -19.51 18.07 -3.80
N TRP A 129 -18.98 17.36 -2.81
CA TRP A 129 -19.55 16.09 -2.37
C TRP A 129 -20.85 16.27 -1.58
N CYS A 130 -20.97 17.34 -0.78
CA CYS A 130 -22.22 17.69 -0.11
C CYS A 130 -23.34 17.90 -1.12
N GLU A 131 -23.07 18.66 -2.18
CA GLU A 131 -24.00 18.93 -3.28
C GLU A 131 -24.35 17.64 -4.02
N ARG A 132 -23.35 16.85 -4.42
CA ARG A 132 -23.55 15.61 -5.17
C ARG A 132 -24.40 14.58 -4.43
N PHE A 133 -24.20 14.42 -3.12
CA PHE A 133 -24.92 13.43 -2.32
C PHE A 133 -26.14 13.98 -1.59
N HIS A 134 -26.39 15.29 -1.67
CA HIS A 134 -27.43 15.97 -0.92
C HIS A 134 -27.32 15.70 0.61
N VAL A 135 -26.10 15.73 1.15
CA VAL A 135 -25.83 15.47 2.58
C VAL A 135 -25.15 16.67 3.25
N LYS A 136 -25.27 16.73 4.58
CA LYS A 136 -24.62 17.78 5.39
C LYS A 136 -23.11 17.55 5.47
N ARG A 137 -22.36 18.66 5.53
CA ARG A 137 -20.89 18.70 5.61
C ARG A 137 -20.30 17.83 6.70
N TRP A 138 -20.88 17.86 7.90
CA TRP A 138 -20.38 17.10 9.05
C TRP A 138 -20.40 15.59 8.80
N ARG A 139 -21.38 15.08 8.05
CA ARG A 139 -21.51 13.65 7.74
C ARG A 139 -20.39 13.17 6.82
N LEU A 140 -20.01 13.97 5.82
CA LEU A 140 -18.87 13.65 4.97
C LEU A 140 -17.53 13.73 5.71
N TYR A 141 -17.41 14.64 6.67
CA TYR A 141 -16.23 14.67 7.54
C TYR A 141 -16.14 13.47 8.47
N GLU A 142 -17.27 12.99 9.00
CA GLU A 142 -17.33 11.77 9.78
C GLU A 142 -16.94 10.55 8.94
N GLN A 143 -17.59 10.37 7.79
CA GLN A 143 -17.28 9.28 6.87
C GLN A 143 -15.81 9.27 6.42
N ARG A 144 -15.24 10.44 6.13
CA ARG A 144 -13.81 10.54 5.78
C ARG A 144 -12.89 10.18 6.95
N ARG A 145 -13.29 10.47 8.19
CA ARG A 145 -12.54 10.07 9.40
C ARG A 145 -12.63 8.56 9.61
N GLU A 146 -13.80 7.96 9.41
CA GLU A 146 -13.99 6.50 9.47
C GLU A 146 -13.12 5.79 8.45
N ILE A 147 -13.14 6.24 7.18
CA ILE A 147 -12.26 5.70 6.12
C ILE A 147 -10.79 5.82 6.52
N ALA A 148 -10.37 6.96 7.06
CA ALA A 148 -8.99 7.15 7.47
C ALA A 148 -8.58 6.20 8.60
N ALA A 149 -9.44 6.02 9.61
CA ALA A 149 -9.18 5.09 10.71
C ALA A 149 -9.09 3.64 10.22
N GLN A 150 -10.00 3.21 9.34
CA GLN A 150 -9.95 1.87 8.75
C GLN A 150 -8.68 1.65 7.91
N LEU A 151 -8.20 2.68 7.21
CA LEU A 151 -6.93 2.62 6.49
C LEU A 151 -5.75 2.52 7.46
N ASP A 152 -5.72 3.33 8.53
CA ASP A 152 -4.67 3.26 9.54
C ASP A 152 -4.60 1.86 10.17
N ASP A 153 -5.75 1.28 10.56
CA ASP A 153 -5.84 -0.07 11.12
C ASP A 153 -5.41 -1.14 10.13
N MET A 154 -5.85 -1.04 8.87
CA MET A 154 -5.48 -1.98 7.81
C MET A 154 -3.97 -1.97 7.55
N PHE A 155 -3.36 -0.79 7.45
CA PHE A 155 -1.92 -0.68 7.21
C PHE A 155 -1.12 -1.15 8.42
N ALA A 156 -1.58 -0.89 9.65
CA ALA A 156 -0.96 -1.44 10.85
C ALA A 156 -1.02 -2.98 10.87
N ALA A 157 -2.16 -3.58 10.52
CA ALA A 157 -2.31 -5.03 10.43
C ALA A 157 -1.45 -5.65 9.31
N ALA A 158 -1.33 -4.97 8.16
CA ALA A 158 -0.44 -5.38 7.09
C ALA A 158 1.03 -5.31 7.54
N GLN A 159 1.44 -4.25 8.25
CA GLN A 159 2.78 -4.14 8.80
C GLN A 159 3.08 -5.23 9.84
N ALA A 160 2.12 -5.53 10.72
CA ALA A 160 2.24 -6.65 11.66
C ALA A 160 2.38 -7.99 10.93
N SER A 161 1.61 -8.22 9.87
CA SER A 161 1.72 -9.43 9.03
C SER A 161 3.05 -9.52 8.29
N ALA A 162 3.57 -8.40 7.78
CA ALA A 162 4.90 -8.37 7.17
C ALA A 162 6.00 -8.60 8.21
N SER A 163 5.80 -8.14 9.45
CA SER A 163 6.76 -8.30 10.53
C SER A 163 7.02 -9.76 10.90
N THR A 164 6.08 -10.68 10.68
CA THR A 164 6.32 -12.10 10.94
C THR A 164 7.34 -12.66 9.95
N VAL A 165 7.24 -12.29 8.67
CA VAL A 165 8.22 -12.63 7.63
C VAL A 165 9.60 -12.03 7.92
N LEU A 166 9.64 -10.81 8.48
CA LEU A 166 10.90 -10.15 8.86
C LEU A 166 11.45 -10.60 10.22
N GLY A 167 10.62 -11.15 11.10
CA GLY A 167 11.02 -11.84 12.32
C GLY A 167 11.60 -13.21 12.00
N GLU A 168 11.07 -13.86 10.97
CA GLU A 168 11.57 -15.10 10.36
C GLU A 168 12.81 -14.88 9.46
N LYS A 169 13.56 -13.78 9.66
CA LYS A 169 14.85 -13.41 9.03
C LYS A 169 15.97 -14.48 9.07
N ALA A 170 15.68 -15.71 9.48
CA ALA A 170 16.58 -16.86 9.45
C ALA A 170 16.45 -17.77 8.21
N LEU A 171 15.46 -17.59 7.32
CA LEU A 171 15.14 -18.63 6.31
C LEU A 171 15.67 -18.46 4.88
N ILE A 172 16.43 -17.39 4.57
CA ILE A 172 17.31 -17.42 3.40
C ILE A 172 18.71 -17.06 3.88
N PRO A 173 19.53 -18.06 4.26
CA PRO A 173 20.95 -17.85 4.41
C PRO A 173 21.47 -17.28 3.09
N GLY A 174 22.18 -16.15 3.16
CA GLY A 174 23.12 -15.77 2.11
C GLY A 174 24.29 -16.75 2.12
N ASP A 175 24.05 -18.03 1.86
CA ASP A 175 25.11 -18.97 1.48
C ASP A 175 25.43 -18.62 0.04
N GLY A 176 26.60 -18.09 -0.30
CA GLY A 176 27.92 -18.39 0.22
C GLY A 176 28.79 -18.33 -1.03
N LYS A 177 30.03 -17.87 -0.88
CA LYS A 177 30.98 -17.83 -1.99
C LYS A 177 31.00 -19.18 -2.72
N CYS A 178 30.78 -19.18 -4.04
CA CYS A 178 31.23 -20.27 -4.88
C CYS A 178 32.76 -20.29 -4.82
N SER A 179 33.31 -21.15 -3.96
CA SER A 179 34.64 -21.70 -4.12
C SER A 179 34.61 -22.80 -5.19
#